data_AF-A0A920EFX1-F1
#
_entry.id   AF-A0A920EFX1-F1
#
_cell.length_a   1.000
_cell.length_b   1.000
_cell.length_c   1.000
_cell.angle_alpha   90.00
_cell.angle_beta   90.00
_cell.angle_gamma   90.00
#
_symmetry.space_group_name_H-M   'P 1'
#
loop_
_entity.id
_entity.type
_entity.pdbx_description
1 polymer ?
#
loop_
_entity_poly.entity_id
_entity_poly.type
_entity_poly.pdbx_seq_one_letter_code
_entity_poly.pdbx_strand_id
1 'polypeptide(L)' 'MGYLWQKLKDQGAIMVGTWPNQGYSFTHSKALNAEKSMFLGLPLDDENQFDQTDSKIQVWTKKILTEFGILNFE' A
#
# COMPACT_ATOMS: atom_id res chain seq x y z
N MET A 1 4.34 4.51 -8.22
CA MET A 1 4.13 3.29 -7.40
C MET A 1 4.06 1.98 -8.20
N GLY A 2 3.30 1.86 -9.30
CA GLY A 2 3.19 0.56 -10.02
C GLY A 2 4.50 -0.03 -10.59
N TYR A 3 5.44 0.82 -11.02
CA TYR A 3 6.68 0.36 -11.64
C TYR A 3 7.65 -0.32 -10.67
N LEU A 4 7.74 0.18 -9.42
CA LEU A 4 8.57 -0.44 -8.38
C LEU A 4 8.02 -1.81 -7.99
N TRP A 5 6.71 -1.90 -7.80
CA TRP A 5 6.04 -3.18 -7.51
C TRP A 5 6.29 -4.20 -8.61
N GLN A 6 6.13 -3.82 -9.88
CA GLN A 6 6.34 -4.72 -11.00
C GLN A 6 7.79 -5.21 -11.05
N LYS A 7 8.77 -4.32 -10.90
CA LYS A 7 10.20 -4.71 -10.86
C LYS A 7 10.52 -5.70 -9.75
N LEU A 8 10.02 -5.46 -8.53
CA LEU A 8 10.25 -6.35 -7.39
C LEU A 8 9.58 -7.71 -7.59
N LYS A 9 8.35 -7.71 -8.11
CA LYS A 9 7.63 -8.94 -8.45
C LYS A 9 8.38 -9.75 -9.50
N ASP A 10 8.90 -9.10 -10.54
CA ASP A 10 9.68 -9.77 -11.61
C ASP A 10 11.00 -10.36 -11.08
N GLN A 11 11.50 -9.86 -9.95
CA GLN A 11 12.67 -10.40 -9.23
C GLN A 11 12.32 -11.47 -8.19
N GLY A 12 11.05 -11.89 -8.10
CA GLY A 12 10.60 -12.94 -7.18
C GLY A 12 10.36 -12.47 -5.74
N ALA A 13 10.23 -11.16 -5.51
CA ALA A 13 9.89 -10.64 -4.19
C ALA A 13 8.47 -11.06 -3.77
N ILE A 14 8.31 -11.30 -2.47
CA ILE A 14 6.99 -11.48 -1.84
C ILE A 14 6.41 -10.08 -1.64
N MET A 15 5.30 -9.81 -2.33
CA MET A 15 4.67 -8.51 -2.31
C MET A 15 3.55 -8.48 -1.29
N VAL A 16 3.63 -7.56 -0.34
CA VAL A 16 2.67 -7.36 0.76
C VAL A 16 2.28 -5.89 0.87
N GLY A 17 1.33 -5.55 1.74
CA GLY A 17 0.95 -4.17 2.03
C GLY A 17 0.02 -3.53 1.00
N THR A 18 -0.80 -4.32 0.30
CA THR A 18 -1.84 -3.75 -0.57
C THR A 18 -2.86 -2.96 0.25
N TRP A 19 -3.40 -1.88 -0.31
CA TRP A 19 -4.32 -0.97 0.40
C TRP A 19 -5.63 -0.77 -0.39
N PRO A 20 -6.81 -0.71 0.26
CA PRO A 20 -8.07 -0.43 -0.44
C PRO A 20 -8.02 0.91 -1.18
N ASN A 21 -8.59 0.97 -2.39
CA ASN A 21 -8.63 2.22 -3.15
C ASN A 21 -9.85 3.10 -2.86
N GLN A 22 -10.68 2.70 -1.88
CA GLN A 22 -11.89 3.40 -1.48
C GLN A 22 -11.54 4.69 -0.73
N GLY A 23 -12.28 5.77 -0.98
CA GLY A 23 -12.05 7.08 -0.35
C GLY A 23 -10.99 7.95 -1.04
N TYR A 24 -10.50 7.54 -2.22
CA TYR A 24 -9.58 8.33 -3.05
C TYR A 24 -10.23 8.70 -4.38
N SER A 25 -10.08 9.96 -4.79
CA SER A 25 -10.48 10.44 -6.13
C SER A 25 -9.27 10.42 -7.06
N PHE A 26 -9.26 9.53 -8.05
CA PHE A 26 -8.18 9.45 -9.05
C PHE A 26 -8.73 9.10 -10.43
N THR A 27 -8.11 9.64 -11.49
CA THR A 27 -8.56 9.43 -12.87
C THR A 27 -8.05 8.12 -13.45
N HIS A 28 -6.75 7.82 -13.25
CA HIS A 28 -6.09 6.57 -13.62
C HIS A 28 -4.88 6.36 -12.69
N SER A 29 -4.74 5.19 -12.09
CA SER A 29 -3.56 4.83 -11.31
C SER A 29 -2.93 3.56 -11.84
N LYS A 30 -1.65 3.64 -12.22
CA LYS A 30 -0.81 2.47 -12.56
C LYS A 30 -0.45 1.64 -11.33
N ALA A 31 -0.80 2.10 -10.13
CA ALA A 31 -0.49 1.46 -8.86
C ALA A 31 -1.68 0.67 -8.31
N LEU A 32 -2.60 0.23 -9.16
CA LEU A 32 -3.70 -0.65 -8.78
C LEU A 32 -3.39 -2.10 -9.16
N ASN A 33 -3.99 -3.03 -8.42
CA ASN A 33 -4.07 -4.44 -8.82
C ASN A 33 -4.84 -4.60 -10.13
N ALA A 34 -4.76 -5.79 -10.73
CA ALA A 34 -5.43 -6.10 -12.00
C ALA A 34 -6.95 -5.84 -11.95
N GLU A 35 -7.56 -6.05 -10.79
CA GLU A 35 -9.01 -5.84 -10.54
C GLU A 35 -9.38 -4.37 -10.29
N LYS A 36 -8.40 -3.47 -10.21
CA LYS A 36 -8.60 -2.04 -9.91
C LYS A 36 -9.37 -1.79 -8.61
N SER A 37 -9.21 -2.66 -7.61
CA SER A 37 -9.86 -2.59 -6.30
C SER A 37 -8.88 -2.22 -5.17
N MET A 38 -7.58 -2.46 -5.37
CA MET A 38 -6.54 -2.27 -4.36
C MET A 38 -5.35 -1.53 -4.93
N PHE A 39 -4.78 -0.60 -4.18
CA PHE A 39 -3.44 -0.09 -4.41
C PHE A 39 -2.39 -1.14 -4.07
N LEU A 40 -1.30 -1.13 -4.84
CA LEU A 40 -0.10 -1.97 -4.67
C LEU A 40 0.81 -1.47 -3.52
N GLY A 41 0.27 -0.75 -2.54
CA GLY A 41 1.02 -0.09 -1.47
C GLY A 41 0.18 0.98 -0.81
N LEU A 42 0.68 1.60 0.26
CA LEU A 42 -0.03 2.68 0.96
C LEU A 42 0.01 3.98 0.14
N PRO A 43 -1.14 4.52 -0.31
CA PRO A 43 -1.21 5.87 -0.84
C PRO A 43 -1.25 6.88 0.32
N LEU A 44 -0.29 7.80 0.33
CA LEU A 44 -0.28 8.99 1.18
C LEU A 44 -0.49 10.22 0.31
N ASP A 45 -1.29 11.15 0.79
CA ASP A 45 -1.60 12.43 0.14
C ASP A 45 -1.40 13.54 1.17
N ASP A 46 -0.24 14.19 1.08
CA ASP A 46 0.20 15.22 2.02
C ASP A 46 -0.53 16.56 1.82
N GLU A 47 -1.17 16.79 0.67
CA GLU A 47 -1.86 18.04 0.38
C GLU A 47 -3.32 18.01 0.87
N ASN A 48 -4.00 16.86 0.74
CA ASN A 48 -5.44 16.75 1.02
C ASN A 48 -5.77 15.91 2.26
N GLN A 49 -4.86 15.06 2.74
CA GLN A 49 -5.14 14.09 3.80
C GLN A 49 -4.01 13.98 4.83
N PHE A 50 -3.27 15.07 5.05
CA PHE A 50 -2.15 15.14 5.98
C PHE A 50 -2.49 14.60 7.38
N ASP A 51 -3.63 14.99 7.95
CA ASP A 51 -4.07 14.57 9.28
C ASP A 51 -4.32 13.05 9.39
N GLN A 52 -4.44 12.34 8.27
CA GLN A 52 -4.64 10.90 8.22
C GLN A 52 -3.33 10.13 8.02
N THR A 53 -2.23 10.81 7.69
CA THR A 53 -0.96 10.18 7.33
C THR A 53 -0.43 9.29 8.45
N ASP A 54 -0.34 9.81 9.68
CA ASP A 54 0.18 9.05 10.83
C ASP A 54 -0.68 7.82 11.14
N SER A 55 -2.00 7.98 11.14
CA SER A 55 -2.94 6.87 11.38
C SER A 55 -2.83 5.79 10.30
N LYS A 56 -2.75 6.21 9.02
CA LYS A 56 -2.58 5.30 7.89
C LYS A 56 -1.27 4.54 7.95
N ILE A 57 -0.17 5.21 8.30
CA ILE A 57 1.14 4.57 8.48
C ILE A 57 1.05 3.52 9.59
N GLN A 58 0.48 3.84 10.76
CA GLN A 58 0.36 2.89 11.87
C GLN A 58 -0.46 1.64 11.51
N VAL A 59 -1.57 1.81 10.79
CA VAL A 59 -2.40 0.68 10.36
C VAL A 59 -1.66 -0.16 9.32
N TRP A 60 -1.01 0.50 8.37
CA TRP A 60 -0.30 -0.18 7.29
C TRP A 60 0.94 -0.93 7.77
N THR A 61 1.72 -0.35 8.69
CA THR A 61 2.88 -1.02 9.27
C THR A 61 2.48 -2.27 10.03
N LYS A 62 1.43 -2.22 10.86
CA LYS A 62 0.87 -3.42 11.51
C LYS A 62 0.49 -4.50 10.50
N LYS A 63 -0.19 -4.12 9.41
CA LYS A 63 -0.57 -5.04 8.33
C LYS A 63 0.64 -5.73 7.70
N ILE A 64 1.65 -4.98 7.28
CA ILE A 64 2.83 -5.57 6.60
C ILE A 64 3.62 -6.47 7.55
N LEU A 65 3.69 -6.14 8.85
CA LEU A 65 4.36 -6.97 9.85
C LEU A 65 3.64 -8.32 9.99
N THR A 66 2.31 -8.30 10.08
CA THR A 66 1.51 -9.53 10.07
C THR A 66 1.68 -10.33 8.78
N GLU A 67 1.68 -9.68 7.61
CA GLU A 67 1.82 -10.35 6.31
C GLU A 67 3.21 -10.96 6.10
N PHE A 68 4.26 -10.35 6.69
CA PHE A 68 5.60 -10.94 6.74
C PHE A 68 5.77 -11.97 7.87
N GLY A 69 4.76 -12.19 8.71
CA GLY A 69 4.83 -13.12 9.84
C GLY A 69 5.69 -12.63 11.01
N ILE A 70 5.98 -11.33 11.09
CA ILE A 70 6.79 -10.74 12.14
C ILE A 70 5.85 -10.27 13.26
N LEU A 71 5.44 -11.21 14.11
CA LEU A 71 4.39 -11.02 15.13
C LEU A 71 4.92 -10.55 16.50
N ASN A 72 6.24 -10.34 16.64
CA ASN A 72 6.89 -10.03 17.92
C ASN A 72 7.60 -8.67 17.91
N PHE A 73 6.88 -7.59 17.56
CA PHE A 73 7.36 -6.23 17.77
C PHE A 73 6.76 -5.69 19.08
N GLU A 74 7.51 -5.82 20.17
CA GLU A 74 7.30 -5.10 21.44
C GLU A 74 8.24 -3.89 21.53
#